data_AF-A0A3B1A314-F1
#
_entry.id   AF-A0A3B1A314-F1
#
_cell.length_a   1.000
_cell.length_b   1.000
_cell.length_c   1.000
_cell.angle_alpha   90.00
_cell.angle_beta   90.00
_cell.angle_gamma   90.00
#
_symmetry.space_group_name_H-M   'P 1'
#
loop_
_entity.id
_entity.type
_entity.pdbx_description
1 polymer ?
#
loop_
_entity_poly.entity_id
_entity_poly.type
_entity_poly.pdbx_seq_one_letter_code
_entity_poly.pdbx_strand_id
1 'polypeptide(L)'
;MGVSRLFYPNNHIEADNRLSWFLGRLDEQYGDNAFYVHLMRDKNKTAASFIKRADYGIMQAYQKGILQDSDTLLNINDIALDYIDTVTENIKHFLKDKTHKINFRLETADKDFKIFWDEINAKGDLAKALHEWNIAYNAS
;
A
#
# COMPACT_ATOMS: atom_id res chain seq x y z
N MET A 1 13.68 3.96 16.85
CA MET A 1 14.07 4.20 15.44
C MET A 1 15.31 3.36 15.16
N GLY A 2 15.41 2.71 14.00
CA GLY A 2 16.45 1.69 13.73
C GLY A 2 15.84 0.37 13.26
N VAL A 3 16.62 -0.71 13.30
CA VAL A 3 16.25 -2.06 12.80
C VAL A 3 14.92 -2.55 13.40
N SER A 4 14.66 -2.26 14.68
CA SER A 4 13.46 -2.68 15.41
C SER A 4 12.13 -2.17 14.85
N ARG A 5 12.13 -1.10 14.02
CA ARG A 5 10.87 -0.57 13.44
C ARG A 5 10.18 -1.59 12.55
N LEU A 6 10.96 -2.38 11.84
CA LEU A 6 10.48 -3.36 10.87
C LEU A 6 10.63 -4.77 11.43
N PHE A 7 10.79 -4.94 12.75
CA PHE A 7 10.90 -6.26 13.37
C PHE A 7 9.51 -6.71 13.82
N TYR A 8 8.88 -7.53 12.98
CA TYR A 8 7.56 -8.07 13.18
C TYR A 8 7.67 -9.50 13.72
N PRO A 9 6.85 -9.88 14.70
CA PRO A 9 6.84 -11.25 15.18
C PRO A 9 6.28 -12.21 14.12
N ASN A 10 6.54 -13.51 14.30
CA ASN A 10 5.96 -14.53 13.43
C ASN A 10 4.43 -14.42 13.40
N ASN A 11 3.84 -14.62 12.22
CA ASN A 11 2.40 -14.50 11.96
C ASN A 11 1.81 -13.09 12.17
N HIS A 12 2.64 -12.06 12.16
CA HIS A 12 2.19 -10.66 12.16
C HIS A 12 1.75 -10.22 10.76
N ILE A 13 0.63 -9.50 10.70
CA ILE A 13 0.18 -8.80 9.49
C ILE A 13 0.37 -7.30 9.73
N GLU A 14 1.25 -6.69 8.95
CA GLU A 14 1.43 -5.24 8.95
C GLU A 14 0.71 -4.62 7.74
N ALA A 15 -0.12 -3.61 8.00
CA ALA A 15 -0.86 -2.88 6.97
C ALA A 15 -0.65 -1.37 7.15
N ASP A 16 0.49 -0.87 6.66
CA ASP A 16 0.88 0.54 6.73
C ASP A 16 1.36 1.02 5.34
N ASN A 17 0.73 2.07 4.82
CA ASN A 17 1.09 2.62 3.50
C ASN A 17 2.51 3.22 3.47
N ARG A 18 3.10 3.55 4.63
CA ARG A 18 4.46 4.09 4.74
C ARG A 18 5.54 3.03 4.53
N LEU A 19 5.19 1.74 4.49
CA LEU A 19 6.13 0.67 4.18
C LEU A 19 6.79 0.82 2.81
N SER A 20 6.13 1.51 1.88
CA SER A 20 6.68 1.83 0.55
C SER A 20 7.99 2.64 0.60
N TRP A 21 8.27 3.32 1.72
CA TRP A 21 9.53 4.05 1.94
C TRP A 21 10.67 3.17 2.49
N PHE A 22 10.36 1.93 2.87
CA PHE A 22 11.28 1.02 3.52
C PHE A 22 11.54 -0.27 2.73
N LEU A 23 11.20 -0.31 1.43
CA LEU A 23 11.25 -1.53 0.61
C LEU A 23 12.61 -2.23 0.64
N GLY A 24 13.73 -1.50 0.55
CA GLY A 24 15.07 -2.12 0.64
C GLY A 24 15.36 -2.74 2.01
N ARG A 25 14.87 -2.13 3.10
CA ARG A 25 15.03 -2.68 4.46
C ARG A 25 14.09 -3.84 4.74
N LEU A 26 12.91 -3.85 4.11
CA LEU A 26 12.00 -4.99 4.12
C LEU A 26 12.61 -6.16 3.35
N ASP A 27 13.26 -5.88 2.21
CA ASP A 27 13.99 -6.90 1.43
C ASP A 27 15.12 -7.53 2.26
N GLU A 28 15.93 -6.70 2.92
CA GLU A 28 17.01 -7.18 3.79
C GLU A 28 16.50 -8.01 4.96
N GLN A 29 15.41 -7.58 5.60
CA GLN A 29 14.88 -8.23 6.80
C GLN A 29 14.07 -9.51 6.51
N TYR A 30 13.28 -9.50 5.44
CA TYR A 30 12.30 -10.55 5.15
C TYR A 30 12.54 -11.28 3.84
N GLY A 31 13.10 -10.60 2.82
CA GLY A 31 13.42 -11.22 1.52
C GLY A 31 12.23 -12.00 0.97
N ASP A 32 12.43 -13.28 0.66
CA ASP A 32 11.38 -14.16 0.17
C ASP A 32 10.63 -14.95 1.27
N ASN A 33 10.91 -14.65 2.55
CA ASN A 33 10.34 -15.35 3.70
C ASN A 33 9.03 -14.74 4.22
N ALA A 34 8.54 -13.67 3.60
CA ALA A 34 7.27 -13.04 3.92
C ALA A 34 6.28 -13.20 2.76
N PHE A 35 4.99 -13.16 3.11
CA PHE A 35 3.91 -13.10 2.14
C PHE A 35 3.54 -11.64 1.85
N TYR A 36 3.73 -11.19 0.63
CA TYR A 36 3.53 -9.79 0.26
C TYR A 36 2.18 -9.55 -0.38
N VAL A 37 1.45 -8.54 0.11
CA VAL A 37 0.17 -8.11 -0.45
C VAL A 37 0.32 -6.71 -1.02
N HIS A 38 0.22 -6.57 -2.34
CA HIS A 38 0.13 -5.27 -2.96
C HIS A 38 -1.35 -4.86 -3.05
N LEU A 39 -1.79 -4.04 -2.09
CA LEU A 39 -3.14 -3.52 -2.04
C LEU A 39 -3.33 -2.36 -3.02
N MET A 40 -4.23 -2.54 -3.98
CA MET A 40 -4.47 -1.63 -5.08
C MET A 40 -5.93 -1.20 -5.13
N ARG A 41 -6.15 -0.01 -5.70
CA ARG A 41 -7.46 0.55 -6.02
C ARG A 41 -7.36 1.21 -7.39
N ASP A 42 -8.49 1.50 -8.02
CA ASP A 42 -8.56 2.40 -9.16
C ASP A 42 -7.70 3.66 -8.96
N LYS A 43 -6.83 3.92 -9.94
CA LYS A 43 -5.81 4.97 -9.86
C LYS A 43 -6.45 6.34 -9.72
N ASN A 44 -7.50 6.64 -10.48
CA ASN A 44 -8.16 7.94 -10.47
C ASN A 44 -8.92 8.17 -9.15
N LYS A 45 -9.61 7.16 -8.63
CA LYS A 45 -10.23 7.22 -7.29
C LYS A 45 -9.19 7.40 -6.18
N THR A 46 -8.01 6.81 -6.34
CA THR A 46 -6.89 6.97 -5.42
C THR A 46 -6.34 8.39 -5.47
N ALA A 47 -6.10 8.93 -6.68
CA ALA A 47 -5.65 10.31 -6.88
C ALA A 47 -6.65 11.30 -6.26
N ALA A 48 -7.95 11.14 -6.51
CA ALA A 48 -8.99 11.97 -5.91
C ALA A 48 -8.95 11.95 -4.36
N SER A 49 -8.64 10.80 -3.75
CA SER A 49 -8.47 10.67 -2.30
C SER A 49 -7.25 11.43 -1.78
N PHE A 50 -6.13 11.41 -2.53
CA PHE A 50 -4.91 12.13 -2.16
C PHE A 50 -5.01 13.63 -2.37
N ILE A 51 -5.70 14.09 -3.43
CA ILE A 51 -5.90 15.53 -3.71
C ILE A 51 -6.62 16.23 -2.55
N LYS A 52 -7.57 15.55 -1.87
CA LYS A 52 -8.23 16.07 -0.65
C LYS A 52 -7.24 16.43 0.47
N ARG A 53 -5.99 15.95 0.41
CA ARG A 53 -4.93 16.14 1.40
C ARG A 53 -3.70 16.81 0.79
N ALA A 54 -3.86 17.56 -0.30
CA ALA A 54 -2.75 18.21 -1.01
C ALA A 54 -1.87 19.08 -0.11
N ASP A 55 -2.50 19.83 0.80
CA ASP A 55 -1.82 20.84 1.61
C ASP A 55 -1.07 20.29 2.83
N TYR A 56 -1.14 18.98 3.10
CA TYR A 56 -0.49 18.37 4.26
C TYR A 56 -0.12 16.90 4.05
N GLY A 57 0.71 16.36 4.95
CA GLY A 57 1.08 14.95 4.90
C GLY A 57 1.89 14.59 3.65
N ILE A 58 1.61 13.42 3.07
CA ILE A 58 2.50 12.84 2.07
C ILE A 58 2.48 13.58 0.73
N MET A 59 1.34 14.17 0.34
CA MET A 59 1.26 14.93 -0.92
C MET A 59 2.17 16.16 -0.88
N GLN A 60 2.10 16.94 0.20
CA GLN A 60 2.98 18.09 0.39
C GLN A 60 4.46 17.66 0.48
N ALA A 61 4.76 16.58 1.21
CA ALA A 61 6.12 16.07 1.32
C ALA A 61 6.68 15.59 -0.03
N TYR A 62 5.85 14.94 -0.86
CA TYR A 62 6.24 14.52 -2.20
C TYR A 62 6.48 15.72 -3.10
N GLN A 63 5.54 16.66 -3.18
CA GLN A 63 5.66 17.86 -4.01
C GLN A 63 6.88 18.71 -3.63
N LYS A 64 6.98 19.11 -2.36
CA LYS A 64 7.98 20.09 -1.93
C LYS A 64 9.32 19.45 -1.58
N GLY A 65 9.30 18.21 -1.10
CA GLY A 65 10.49 17.51 -0.63
C GLY A 65 11.15 16.64 -1.68
N ILE A 66 10.36 15.84 -2.42
CA ILE A 66 10.88 14.86 -3.38
C ILE A 66 11.02 15.48 -4.77
N LEU A 67 9.94 16.07 -5.30
CA LEU A 67 9.99 16.75 -6.60
C LEU A 67 10.75 18.08 -6.52
N GLN A 68 10.94 18.62 -5.30
CA GLN A 68 11.55 19.93 -5.04
C GLN A 68 10.93 21.03 -5.91
N ASP A 69 9.63 20.90 -6.17
CA ASP A 69 8.94 21.84 -7.03
C ASP A 69 8.81 23.18 -6.31
N SER A 70 9.35 24.21 -6.97
CA SER A 70 9.35 25.59 -6.47
C SER A 70 8.26 26.44 -7.12
N ASP A 71 7.60 25.94 -8.16
CA ASP A 71 6.60 26.67 -8.94
C ASP A 71 5.17 26.20 -8.65
N THR A 72 4.27 27.16 -8.41
CA THR A 72 2.83 26.94 -8.18
C THR A 72 2.04 26.49 -9.42
N LEU A 73 2.70 26.11 -10.51
CA LEU A 73 2.07 25.86 -11.81
C LEU A 73 1.72 24.38 -12.07
N LEU A 74 2.24 23.44 -11.28
CA LEU A 74 1.86 22.03 -11.44
C LEU A 74 0.44 21.78 -10.95
N ASN A 75 -0.35 21.13 -11.80
CA ASN A 75 -1.68 20.68 -11.45
C ASN A 75 -1.59 19.60 -10.35
N ILE A 76 -2.28 19.81 -9.24
CA ILE A 76 -2.28 18.89 -8.10
C ILE A 76 -2.72 17.47 -8.46
N ASN A 77 -3.58 17.34 -9.47
CA ASN A 77 -3.97 16.03 -10.00
C ASN A 77 -2.79 15.30 -10.63
N ASP A 78 -1.95 16.00 -11.39
CA ASP A 78 -0.79 15.40 -12.05
C ASP A 78 0.26 14.99 -11.02
N ILE A 79 0.47 15.81 -9.99
CA ILE A 79 1.32 15.46 -8.84
C ILE A 79 0.80 14.20 -8.13
N ALA A 80 -0.52 14.08 -7.94
CA ALA A 80 -1.11 12.91 -7.30
C ALA A 80 -0.97 11.65 -8.16
N LEU A 81 -1.17 11.76 -9.47
CA LEU A 81 -0.99 10.64 -10.39
C LEU A 81 0.47 10.18 -10.46
N ASP A 82 1.40 11.13 -10.54
CA ASP A 82 2.85 10.87 -10.53
C ASP A 82 3.31 10.21 -9.22
N TYR A 83 2.83 10.69 -8.07
CA TYR A 83 3.07 10.05 -6.79
C TYR A 83 2.60 8.60 -6.77
N ILE A 84 1.38 8.34 -7.25
CA ILE A 84 0.81 6.99 -7.29
C ILE A 84 1.64 6.09 -8.21
N ASP A 85 2.04 6.58 -9.39
CA ASP A 85 2.87 5.81 -10.32
C ASP A 85 4.23 5.50 -9.69
N THR A 86 4.90 6.49 -9.13
CA THR A 86 6.21 6.33 -8.50
C THR A 86 6.19 5.27 -7.40
N VAL A 87 5.23 5.36 -6.46
CA VAL A 87 5.10 4.36 -5.39
C VAL A 87 4.74 3.00 -5.96
N THR A 88 3.84 2.93 -6.94
CA THR A 88 3.40 1.68 -7.57
C THR A 88 4.56 0.97 -8.27
N GLU A 89 5.36 1.69 -9.05
CA GLU A 89 6.51 1.12 -9.78
C GLU A 89 7.61 0.68 -8.82
N ASN A 90 7.86 1.42 -7.74
CA ASN A 90 8.80 0.99 -6.69
C ASN A 90 8.35 -0.33 -6.03
N ILE A 91 7.05 -0.45 -5.70
CA ILE A 91 6.50 -1.70 -5.14
C ILE A 91 6.61 -2.83 -6.14
N LYS A 92 6.24 -2.62 -7.41
CA LYS A 92 6.38 -3.64 -8.47
C LYS A 92 7.83 -4.10 -8.61
N HIS A 93 8.77 -3.16 -8.58
CA HIS A 93 10.20 -3.49 -8.66
C HIS A 93 10.66 -4.33 -7.47
N PHE A 94 10.26 -3.96 -6.25
CA PHE A 94 10.56 -4.72 -5.04
C PHE A 94 9.98 -6.14 -5.08
N LEU A 95 8.75 -6.28 -5.59
CA LEU A 95 8.05 -7.55 -5.64
C LEU A 95 8.47 -8.45 -6.81
N LYS A 96 9.22 -7.96 -7.81
CA LYS A 96 9.44 -8.65 -9.09
C LYS A 96 9.95 -10.09 -8.95
N ASP A 97 10.77 -10.35 -7.94
CA ASP A 97 11.48 -11.61 -7.68
C ASP A 97 10.94 -12.38 -6.45
N LYS A 98 9.92 -11.86 -5.77
CA LYS A 98 9.29 -12.55 -4.64
C LYS A 98 8.37 -13.67 -5.12
N THR A 99 8.47 -14.84 -4.50
CA THR A 99 7.65 -16.01 -4.79
C THR A 99 6.29 -15.90 -4.10
N HIS A 100 6.27 -15.47 -2.84
CA HIS A 100 5.05 -15.38 -2.04
C HIS A 100 4.44 -13.98 -2.10
N LYS A 101 3.63 -13.72 -3.14
CA LYS A 101 2.98 -12.42 -3.34
C LYS A 101 1.62 -12.53 -4.01
N ILE A 102 0.76 -11.56 -3.73
CA ILE A 102 -0.50 -11.34 -4.46
C ILE A 102 -0.72 -9.86 -4.79
N ASN A 103 -1.40 -9.62 -5.90
CA ASN A 103 -2.06 -8.34 -6.15
C ASN A 103 -3.46 -8.43 -5.56
N PHE A 104 -3.82 -7.47 -4.72
CA PHE A 104 -5.13 -7.41 -4.08
C PHE A 104 -5.84 -6.15 -4.53
N ARG A 105 -7.01 -6.26 -5.17
CA ARG A 105 -7.77 -5.09 -5.62
C ARG A 105 -8.96 -4.84 -4.71
N LEU A 106 -9.10 -3.61 -4.22
CA LEU A 106 -10.22 -3.22 -3.36
C LEU A 106 -11.57 -3.37 -4.07
N GLU A 107 -11.63 -3.21 -5.40
CA GLU A 107 -12.88 -3.41 -6.15
C GLU A 107 -13.34 -4.88 -6.21
N THR A 108 -12.44 -5.82 -5.93
CA THR A 108 -12.70 -7.28 -5.93
C THR A 108 -12.22 -7.93 -4.64
N ALA A 109 -12.27 -7.18 -3.53
CA ALA A 109 -11.76 -7.61 -2.24
C ALA A 109 -12.41 -8.92 -1.76
N ASP A 110 -13.68 -9.16 -2.10
CA ASP A 110 -14.40 -10.39 -1.79
C ASP A 110 -13.76 -11.66 -2.39
N LYS A 111 -13.11 -11.53 -3.54
CA LYS A 111 -12.40 -12.60 -4.23
C LYS A 111 -10.96 -12.67 -3.76
N ASP A 112 -10.27 -11.54 -3.79
CA ASP A 112 -8.83 -11.49 -3.50
C ASP A 112 -8.55 -11.80 -2.02
N PHE A 113 -9.47 -11.48 -1.11
CA PHE A 113 -9.37 -11.84 0.30
C PHE A 113 -9.49 -13.33 0.55
N LYS A 114 -10.28 -14.08 -0.24
CA LYS A 114 -10.35 -15.55 -0.12
C LYS A 114 -9.01 -16.19 -0.48
N ILE A 115 -8.41 -15.71 -1.58
CA ILE A 115 -7.07 -16.17 -2.00
C ILE A 115 -6.06 -15.88 -0.89
N PHE A 116 -6.03 -14.64 -0.40
CA PHE A 116 -5.16 -14.27 0.72
C PHE A 116 -5.38 -15.17 1.95
N TRP A 117 -6.63 -15.37 2.35
CA TRP A 117 -7.02 -16.19 3.50
C TRP A 117 -6.47 -17.61 3.41
N ASP A 118 -6.61 -18.24 2.25
CA ASP A 118 -6.14 -19.60 2.00
C ASP A 118 -4.61 -19.68 1.97
N GLU A 119 -3.94 -18.73 1.28
CA GLU A 119 -2.48 -18.68 1.16
C GLU A 119 -1.77 -18.56 2.52
N ILE A 120 -2.30 -17.73 3.42
CA ILE A 120 -1.73 -17.59 4.78
C ILE A 120 -2.25 -18.65 5.75
N ASN A 121 -3.06 -19.61 5.28
CA ASN A 121 -3.70 -20.64 6.08
C ASN A 121 -4.51 -20.08 7.27
N ALA A 122 -5.18 -18.94 7.06
CA ALA A 122 -5.94 -18.25 8.09
C ALA A 122 -7.02 -19.14 8.72
N LYS A 123 -7.28 -18.89 10.01
CA LYS A 123 -8.27 -19.63 10.82
C LYS A 123 -9.33 -18.66 11.31
N GLY A 124 -10.57 -19.13 11.40
CA GLY A 124 -11.70 -18.35 11.87
C GLY A 124 -12.91 -18.45 10.94
N ASP A 125 -13.77 -17.44 11.02
CA ASP A 125 -15.02 -17.36 10.25
C ASP A 125 -14.81 -16.51 8.99
N LEU A 126 -14.55 -17.19 7.87
CA LEU A 126 -14.33 -16.54 6.57
C LEU A 126 -15.55 -15.73 6.13
N ALA A 127 -16.77 -16.19 6.43
CA ALA A 127 -17.98 -15.49 6.03
C ALA A 127 -18.11 -14.14 6.75
N LYS A 128 -17.82 -14.10 8.06
CA LYS A 128 -17.77 -12.85 8.81
C LYS A 128 -16.64 -11.94 8.34
N ALA A 129 -15.44 -12.49 8.10
CA ALA A 129 -14.31 -11.68 7.61
C ALA A 129 -14.61 -11.05 6.24
N LEU A 130 -15.29 -11.77 5.34
CA LEU A 130 -15.76 -11.24 4.06
C LEU A 130 -16.82 -10.15 4.23
N HIS A 131 -17.66 -10.25 5.27
CA HIS A 131 -18.69 -9.25 5.53
C HIS A 131 -18.10 -7.88 5.89
N GLU A 132 -16.98 -7.84 6.61
CA GLU A 132 -16.30 -6.59 7.01
C GLU A 132 -15.91 -5.71 5.82
N TRP A 133 -15.62 -6.30 4.64
CA TRP A 133 -15.33 -5.53 3.43
C TRP A 133 -16.50 -4.71 2.90
N ASN A 134 -17.73 -4.98 3.36
CA ASN A 134 -18.92 -4.21 3.01
C ASN A 134 -19.20 -3.06 3.99
N ILE A 135 -18.43 -2.95 5.06
CA ILE A 135 -18.63 -1.93 6.10
C ILE A 135 -17.67 -0.77 5.85
N ALA A 136 -18.21 0.42 5.64
CA ALA A 136 -17.43 1.63 5.44
C ALA A 136 -17.00 2.25 6.77
N TYR A 137 -15.86 1.80 7.31
CA TYR A 137 -15.20 2.47 8.42
C TYR A 137 -14.38 3.65 7.87
N ASN A 138 -14.77 4.89 8.18
CA ASN A 138 -14.20 6.16 7.68
C ASN A 138 -14.75 6.66 6.32
N ALA A 139 -16.06 6.83 6.22
CA ALA A 139 -16.64 7.66 5.16
C ALA A 139 -16.24 9.13 5.37
N SER A 140 -15.44 9.69 4.46
CA SER A 140 -15.01 11.11 4.44
C SER A 140 -15.06 11.69 3.04
#